data_AF-A0A1Q6UFD2-F1
#
_entry.id   AF-A0A1Q6UFD2-F1
#
_cell.length_a   1.000
_cell.length_b   1.000
_cell.length_c   1.000
_cell.angle_alpha   90.00
_cell.angle_beta   90.00
_cell.angle_gamma   90.00
#
_symmetry.space_group_name_H-M   'P 1'
#
loop_
_entity.id
_entity.type
_entity.pdbx_description
1 polymer ?
#
loop_
_entity_poly.entity_id
_entity_poly.type
_entity_poly.pdbx_seq_one_letter_code
_entity_poly.pdbx_strand_id
1 'polypeptide(L)'
;MEKKSKNKNGKEKKKTAKKSENKGGRPSSVTPETLAKLEQAFSLGCSDLEACIYADVSPSILYRFQEKNPEFRERKEMLKQKLVLKARTVVAEALKNKDENTAKWYLERKARDEFAAKQEVAVGNLESSPFKIEIVD
;
A
#
# COMPACT_ATOMS: atom_id res chain seq x y z
N MET A 1 -35.23 -59.48 13.06
CA MET A 1 -34.33 -59.07 11.96
C MET A 1 -34.76 -57.67 11.53
N GLU A 2 -34.13 -56.58 12.00
CA GLU A 2 -32.91 -55.96 11.44
C GLU A 2 -33.11 -55.59 9.94
N LYS A 3 -32.95 -54.37 9.42
CA LYS A 3 -32.19 -53.16 9.83
C LYS A 3 -32.79 -51.86 9.24
N LYS A 4 -32.43 -50.75 9.91
CA LYS A 4 -32.43 -49.33 9.49
C LYS A 4 -31.71 -49.06 8.15
N SER A 5 -32.11 -48.00 7.44
CA SER A 5 -31.26 -46.96 6.82
C SER A 5 -32.15 -45.81 6.30
N LYS A 6 -32.14 -44.59 6.88
CA LYS A 6 -31.28 -43.41 6.57
C LYS A 6 -31.36 -42.97 5.10
N ASN A 7 -31.49 -41.71 4.67
CA ASN A 7 -31.80 -40.40 5.27
C ASN A 7 -31.92 -39.37 4.10
N LYS A 8 -32.55 -38.22 4.36
CA LYS A 8 -32.26 -36.87 3.80
C LYS A 8 -32.36 -36.62 2.28
N ASN A 9 -33.30 -35.74 1.90
CA ASN A 9 -32.87 -34.41 1.41
C ASN A 9 -33.97 -33.35 1.57
N GLY A 10 -33.99 -32.71 2.74
CA GLY A 10 -34.65 -31.42 2.92
C GLY A 10 -33.83 -30.37 2.18
N LYS A 11 -34.39 -29.83 1.09
CA LYS A 11 -33.81 -28.66 0.41
C LYS A 11 -33.97 -27.44 1.31
N GLU A 12 -32.95 -27.16 2.12
CA GLU A 12 -32.75 -25.89 2.78
C GLU A 12 -32.64 -24.79 1.71
N LYS A 13 -33.72 -24.02 1.55
CA LYS A 13 -33.70 -22.75 0.81
C LYS A 13 -32.81 -21.78 1.58
N LYS A 14 -31.53 -21.71 1.18
CA LYS A 14 -30.58 -20.70 1.66
C LYS A 14 -31.14 -19.32 1.33
N LYS A 15 -31.64 -18.63 2.36
CA LYS A 15 -32.17 -17.26 2.30
C LYS A 15 -31.07 -16.33 1.78
N THR A 16 -31.16 -15.92 0.51
CA THR A 16 -30.39 -14.81 -0.02
C THR A 16 -30.84 -13.53 0.68
N ALA A 17 -29.97 -12.99 1.54
CA ALA A 17 -30.22 -11.74 2.24
C ALA A 17 -30.38 -10.61 1.22
N LYS A 18 -31.51 -9.93 1.32
CA LYS A 18 -31.94 -8.81 0.48
C LYS A 18 -30.95 -7.65 0.65
N LYS A 19 -30.28 -7.24 -0.43
CA LYS A 19 -29.36 -6.09 -0.46
C LYS A 19 -30.17 -4.80 -0.21
N SER A 20 -29.97 -4.15 0.93
CA SER A 20 -30.57 -2.85 1.21
C SER A 20 -29.79 -1.76 0.46
N GLU A 21 -30.44 -1.14 -0.53
CA GLU A 21 -29.95 0.09 -1.16
C GLU A 21 -30.07 1.26 -0.17
N ASN A 22 -28.98 1.61 0.52
CA ASN A 22 -28.90 2.89 1.22
C ASN A 22 -28.34 3.94 0.25
N LYS A 23 -29.20 4.85 -0.22
CA LYS A 23 -28.90 5.93 -1.17
C LYS A 23 -28.36 7.20 -0.50
N GLY A 24 -27.40 7.06 0.42
CA GLY A 24 -26.75 8.22 1.05
C GLY A 24 -26.30 7.93 2.47
N GLY A 25 -25.09 7.44 2.61
CA GLY A 25 -24.44 7.23 3.90
C GLY A 25 -23.14 6.46 3.73
N ARG A 26 -22.14 6.80 4.53
CA ARG A 26 -20.85 6.10 4.54
C ARG A 26 -21.10 4.59 4.69
N PRO A 27 -20.57 3.72 3.82
CA PRO A 27 -20.84 2.29 3.86
C PRO A 27 -20.50 1.72 5.23
N SER A 28 -21.38 0.87 5.77
CA SER A 28 -21.18 0.21 7.08
C SER A 28 -20.27 -1.03 6.97
N SER A 29 -20.09 -1.55 5.75
CA SER A 29 -19.23 -2.69 5.45
C SER A 29 -18.53 -2.47 4.10
N VAL A 30 -17.42 -3.20 3.90
CA VAL A 30 -16.72 -3.20 2.61
C VAL A 30 -17.56 -3.99 1.61
N THR A 31 -18.19 -3.26 0.68
CA THR A 31 -18.85 -3.81 -0.50
C THR A 31 -17.84 -4.05 -1.62
N PRO A 32 -18.16 -4.89 -2.63
CA PRO A 32 -17.27 -5.09 -3.79
C PRO A 32 -16.88 -3.79 -4.50
N GLU A 33 -17.77 -2.80 -4.55
CA GLU A 33 -17.50 -1.49 -5.16
C GLU A 33 -16.48 -0.69 -4.33
N THR A 34 -16.67 -0.61 -3.01
CA THR A 34 -15.70 0.04 -2.12
C THR A 34 -14.35 -0.66 -2.12
N LEU A 35 -14.34 -1.99 -2.25
CA LEU A 35 -13.11 -2.78 -2.37
C LEU A 35 -12.35 -2.41 -3.65
N ALA A 36 -13.05 -2.31 -4.79
CA ALA A 36 -12.43 -1.88 -6.05
C ALA A 36 -11.83 -0.47 -5.94
N LYS A 37 -12.54 0.48 -5.31
CA LYS A 37 -12.02 1.83 -5.07
C LYS A 37 -10.79 1.83 -4.16
N LEU A 38 -10.81 1.03 -3.09
CA LEU A 38 -9.65 0.84 -2.21
C LEU A 38 -8.45 0.29 -2.98
N GLU A 39 -8.64 -0.78 -3.76
CA GLU A 39 -7.56 -1.37 -4.56
C GLU A 39 -6.99 -0.41 -5.60
N GLN A 40 -7.84 0.41 -6.22
CA GLN A 40 -7.40 1.48 -7.11
C GLN A 40 -6.54 2.50 -6.38
N ALA A 41 -6.99 3.01 -5.23
CA ALA A 41 -6.23 3.97 -4.43
C ALA A 41 -4.88 3.38 -3.98
N PHE A 42 -4.86 2.13 -3.50
CA PHE A 42 -3.61 1.47 -3.14
C PHE A 42 -2.69 1.25 -4.34
N SER A 43 -3.24 0.99 -5.54
CA SER A 43 -2.43 0.90 -6.76
C SER A 43 -1.73 2.21 -7.12
N LEU A 44 -2.27 3.34 -6.66
CA LEU A 44 -1.67 4.67 -6.79
C LEU A 44 -0.71 4.99 -5.63
N GLY A 45 -0.39 4.03 -4.76
CA GLY A 45 0.52 4.25 -3.63
C GLY A 45 -0.09 5.07 -2.48
N CYS A 46 -1.40 5.28 -2.46
CA CYS A 46 -2.07 6.01 -1.39
C CYS A 46 -1.89 5.33 -0.02
N SER A 47 -1.86 6.14 1.02
CA SER A 47 -1.95 5.70 2.41
C SER A 47 -3.35 5.12 2.72
N ASP A 48 -3.45 4.39 3.84
CA ASP A 48 -4.70 3.80 4.29
C ASP A 48 -5.81 4.86 4.52
N LEU A 49 -5.44 6.06 5.00
CA LEU A 49 -6.38 7.18 5.17
C LEU A 49 -6.87 7.74 3.84
N GLU A 50 -5.95 8.01 2.90
CA GLU A 50 -6.30 8.52 1.57
C GLU A 50 -7.18 7.53 0.81
N ALA A 51 -6.87 6.24 0.88
CA ALA A 51 -7.69 5.18 0.29
C ALA A 51 -9.09 5.14 0.92
N CYS A 52 -9.19 5.31 2.24
CA CYS A 52 -10.47 5.41 2.94
C CYS A 52 -11.29 6.64 2.51
N ILE A 53 -10.64 7.78 2.29
CA ILE A 53 -11.29 9.00 1.77
C ILE A 53 -11.81 8.75 0.35
N TYR A 54 -10.97 8.18 -0.52
CA TYR A 54 -11.32 7.90 -1.91
C TYR A 54 -12.47 6.89 -2.06
N ALA A 55 -12.46 5.83 -1.23
CA ALA A 55 -13.50 4.82 -1.25
C ALA A 55 -14.73 5.19 -0.39
N ASP A 56 -14.73 6.37 0.23
CA ASP A 56 -15.73 6.84 1.19
C ASP A 56 -16.01 5.82 2.31
N VAL A 57 -14.99 5.17 2.87
CA VAL A 57 -15.12 4.21 3.98
C VAL A 57 -14.40 4.72 5.22
N SER A 58 -14.84 4.33 6.41
CA SER A 58 -14.13 4.70 7.64
C SER A 58 -12.90 3.81 7.84
N PRO A 59 -11.80 4.32 8.43
CA PRO A 59 -10.62 3.52 8.73
C PRO A 59 -10.94 2.29 9.59
N SER A 60 -11.87 2.41 10.54
CA SER A 60 -12.31 1.30 11.39
C SER A 60 -12.91 0.15 10.58
N ILE A 61 -13.62 0.43 9.49
CA ILE A 61 -14.18 -0.60 8.60
C ILE A 61 -13.07 -1.28 7.81
N LEU A 62 -12.08 -0.52 7.32
CA LEU A 62 -10.92 -1.06 6.63
C LEU A 62 -10.13 -2.01 7.55
N TYR A 63 -9.84 -1.62 8.79
CA TYR A 63 -9.09 -2.47 9.72
C TYR A 63 -9.85 -3.74 10.10
N ARG A 64 -11.15 -3.64 10.39
CA ARG A 64 -12.01 -4.82 10.62
C ARG A 64 -12.06 -5.75 9.40
N PHE A 65 -11.98 -5.19 8.19
CA PHE A 65 -11.94 -5.99 6.97
C PHE A 65 -10.59 -6.70 6.80
N GLN A 66 -9.47 -6.02 7.10
CA GLN A 66 -8.13 -6.61 7.09
C GLN A 66 -7.97 -7.72 8.13
N GLU A 67 -8.52 -7.56 9.34
CA GLU A 67 -8.52 -8.59 10.38
C GLU A 67 -9.22 -9.88 9.93
N LYS A 68 -10.33 -9.74 9.20
CA LYS A 68 -11.10 -10.87 8.66
C LYS A 68 -10.50 -11.45 7.37
N ASN A 69 -9.69 -10.68 6.65
CA ASN A 69 -9.14 -11.05 5.35
C ASN A 69 -7.63 -10.73 5.31
N PRO A 70 -6.79 -11.57 5.94
CA PRO A 70 -5.33 -11.34 5.97
C PRO A 70 -4.71 -11.31 4.56
N GLU A 71 -5.25 -12.07 3.62
CA GLU A 71 -4.82 -12.05 2.19
C GLU A 71 -4.96 -10.65 1.57
N PHE A 72 -6.00 -9.89 1.97
CA PHE A 72 -6.18 -8.53 1.49
C PHE A 72 -5.08 -7.60 2.00
N ARG A 73 -4.55 -7.83 3.20
CA ARG A 73 -3.45 -7.03 3.75
C ARG A 73 -2.17 -7.21 2.93
N GLU A 74 -1.85 -8.44 2.54
CA GLU A 74 -0.72 -8.73 1.65
C GLU A 74 -0.94 -8.13 0.25
N ARG A 75 -2.12 -8.33 -0.32
CA ARG A 75 -2.50 -7.74 -1.60
C ARG A 75 -2.39 -6.22 -1.58
N LYS A 76 -2.84 -5.55 -0.53
CA LYS A 76 -2.72 -4.10 -0.35
C LYS A 76 -1.28 -3.63 -0.46
N GLU A 77 -0.35 -4.30 0.21
CA GLU A 77 1.07 -3.94 0.16
C GLU A 77 1.68 -4.18 -1.22
N MET A 78 1.29 -5.26 -1.90
CA MET A 78 1.66 -5.47 -3.31
C MET A 78 1.11 -4.38 -4.24
N LEU A 79 -0.13 -3.93 -4.03
CA LEU A 79 -0.74 -2.87 -4.82
C LEU A 79 0.01 -1.55 -4.68
N LYS A 80 0.46 -1.20 -3.48
CA LYS A 80 1.28 0.02 -3.24
C LYS A 80 2.57 0.04 -4.07
N GLN A 81 3.14 -1.13 -4.38
CA GLN A 81 4.33 -1.22 -5.23
C GLN A 81 4.04 -0.97 -6.71
N LYS A 82 2.78 -1.04 -7.17
CA LYS A 82 2.44 -0.84 -8.59
C LYS A 82 2.84 0.53 -9.12
N LEU A 83 2.62 1.58 -8.33
CA LEU A 83 3.03 2.93 -8.74
C LEU A 83 4.56 3.02 -8.91
N VAL A 84 5.31 2.42 -7.98
CA VAL A 84 6.77 2.37 -8.06
C VAL A 84 7.23 1.59 -9.30
N LEU A 85 6.58 0.46 -9.61
CA LEU A 85 6.86 -0.30 -10.82
C LEU A 85 6.59 0.53 -12.10
N LYS A 86 5.47 1.25 -12.14
CA LYS A 86 5.16 2.15 -13.26
C LYS A 86 6.15 3.31 -13.37
N ALA A 87 6.62 3.86 -12.25
CA ALA A 87 7.68 4.87 -12.28
C ALA A 87 9.00 4.28 -12.83
N ARG A 88 9.34 3.04 -12.49
CA ARG A 88 10.51 2.35 -13.06
C ARG A 88 10.41 2.17 -14.57
N THR A 89 9.23 1.88 -15.11
CA THR A 89 9.06 1.76 -16.57
C THR A 89 9.27 3.11 -17.26
N VAL A 90 8.77 4.20 -16.68
CA VAL A 90 9.02 5.56 -17.21
C VAL A 90 10.51 5.88 -17.22
N VAL A 91 11.23 5.57 -16.13
CA VAL A 91 12.70 5.75 -16.09
C VAL A 91 13.38 4.90 -17.16
N ALA A 92 13.00 3.63 -17.31
CA ALA A 92 13.58 2.75 -18.33
C ALA A 92 13.35 3.27 -19.76
N GLU A 93 12.16 3.83 -20.04
CA GLU A 93 11.84 4.45 -21.33
C GLU A 93 12.67 5.73 -21.57
N ALA A 94 12.83 6.59 -20.56
CA ALA A 94 13.68 7.77 -20.66
C ALA A 94 15.15 7.40 -20.95
N LEU A 95 15.66 6.34 -20.31
CA LEU A 95 16.99 5.80 -20.59
C LEU A 95 17.09 5.26 -22.03
N LYS A 96 16.06 4.57 -22.51
CA LYS A 96 15.99 4.12 -23.91
C LYS A 96 16.05 5.28 -24.90
N ASN A 97 15.45 6.41 -24.55
CA ASN A 97 15.48 7.65 -25.33
C ASN A 97 16.76 8.47 -25.14
N LYS A 98 17.77 7.95 -24.41
CA LYS A 98 19.06 8.59 -24.13
C LYS A 98 18.95 9.94 -23.40
N ASP A 99 17.98 10.07 -22.49
CA ASP A 99 17.93 11.23 -21.60
C ASP A 99 19.06 11.17 -20.56
N GLU A 100 20.10 11.96 -20.78
CA GLU A 100 21.29 12.04 -19.93
C GLU A 100 20.96 12.49 -18.50
N ASN A 101 19.98 13.39 -18.33
CA ASN A 101 19.62 13.91 -17.01
C ASN A 101 18.99 12.81 -16.15
N THR A 102 18.07 12.04 -16.75
CA THR A 102 17.45 10.89 -16.08
C THR A 102 18.49 9.81 -15.75
N ALA A 103 19.48 9.58 -16.64
CA ALA A 103 20.58 8.63 -16.39
C ALA A 103 21.45 9.03 -15.20
N LYS A 104 21.92 10.29 -15.15
CA LYS A 104 22.70 10.83 -14.03
C LYS A 104 21.93 10.74 -12.72
N TRP A 105 20.69 11.24 -12.71
CA TRP A 105 19.81 11.23 -11.54
C TRP A 105 19.56 9.81 -10.99
N TYR A 106 19.40 8.83 -11.88
CA TYR A 106 19.17 7.44 -11.48
C TYR A 106 20.42 6.81 -10.84
N LEU A 107 21.61 7.04 -11.42
CA LEU A 107 22.88 6.55 -10.89
C LEU A 107 23.21 7.16 -9.52
N GLU A 108 23.03 8.46 -9.35
CA GLU A 108 23.23 9.14 -8.07
C GLU A 108 22.40 8.54 -6.93
N ARG A 109 21.20 8.04 -7.24
CA ARG A 109 20.27 7.46 -6.26
C ARG A 109 20.48 5.96 -6.03
N LYS A 110 20.83 5.21 -7.07
CA LYS A 110 20.95 3.74 -7.01
C LYS A 110 22.36 3.24 -6.74
N ALA A 111 23.36 3.97 -7.21
CA ALA A 111 24.78 3.71 -6.99
C ALA A 111 25.40 4.91 -6.25
N ARG A 112 24.77 5.28 -5.13
CA ARG A 112 25.10 6.48 -4.36
C ARG A 112 26.57 6.50 -3.93
N ASP A 113 27.15 5.36 -3.59
CA ASP A 113 28.53 5.29 -3.12
C ASP A 113 29.56 5.66 -4.20
N GLU A 114 29.21 5.41 -5.47
CA GLU A 114 30.05 5.70 -6.64
C GLU A 114 29.74 7.08 -7.25
N PHE A 115 28.47 7.47 -7.32
CA PHE A 115 28.02 8.62 -8.11
C PHE A 115 27.43 9.77 -7.29
N ALA A 116 27.27 9.65 -5.97
CA ALA A 116 26.76 10.77 -5.19
C ALA A 116 27.76 11.92 -5.16
N ALA A 117 27.21 13.14 -5.22
CA ALA A 117 27.94 14.34 -4.91
C ALA A 117 28.46 14.27 -3.46
N LYS A 118 29.77 14.13 -3.30
CA LYS A 118 30.44 14.21 -2.00
C LYS A 118 30.67 15.69 -1.70
N GLN A 119 30.09 16.15 -0.60
CA GLN A 119 30.35 17.50 -0.13
C GLN A 119 31.59 17.47 0.76
N GLU A 120 32.63 18.18 0.35
CA GLU A 120 33.81 18.40 1.19
C GLU A 120 33.51 19.55 2.16
N VAL A 121 33.32 19.21 3.42
CA VAL A 121 33.08 20.18 4.49
C VAL A 121 34.41 20.40 5.22
N ALA A 122 34.99 21.58 5.04
CA ALA A 122 36.11 22.02 5.87
C ALA A 122 35.58 22.25 7.30
N VAL A 123 35.91 21.36 8.23
CA VAL A 123 35.66 21.57 9.66
C VAL A 123 36.68 22.61 10.14
N GLY A 124 36.28 23.88 10.04
CA GLY A 124 37.08 25.02 10.45
C GLY A 124 37.17 25.16 11.97
N ASN A 125 38.41 25.02 12.44
CA ASN A 125 38.99 25.50 13.70
C ASN A 125 38.72 24.70 14.99
N LEU A 126 39.62 23.74 15.26
CA LEU A 126 39.78 23.12 16.58
C LEU A 126 40.20 24.12 17.67
N GLU A 127 40.64 25.33 17.30
CA GLU A 127 41.11 26.33 18.27
C GLU A 127 40.02 27.23 18.86
N SER A 128 38.83 27.36 18.26
CA SER A 128 37.80 28.29 18.79
C SER A 128 36.77 27.67 19.75
N SER A 129 36.74 26.34 19.91
CA SER A 129 36.18 25.58 21.04
C SER A 129 35.98 24.13 20.59
N PRO A 130 36.48 23.12 21.33
CA PRO A 130 36.19 21.73 21.02
C PRO A 130 34.67 21.45 21.16
N PHE A 131 34.12 20.70 20.22
CA PHE A 131 32.74 20.19 20.32
C PHE A 131 32.62 19.35 21.61
N LYS A 132 31.80 19.79 22.56
CA LYS A 132 31.46 18.97 23.74
C LYS A 132 30.46 17.90 23.29
N ILE A 133 30.91 16.64 23.32
CA ILE A 133 30.06 15.47 23.12
C ILE A 133 29.81 14.88 24.52
N GLU A 134 28.58 14.98 25.01
CA GLU A 134 28.16 14.30 26.25
C GLU A 134 27.42 13.02 25.86
N ILE A 135 27.92 11.88 26.36
CA ILE A 135 27.25 10.59 26.23
C ILE A 135 26.36 10.46 27.46
N VAL A 136 25.04 10.43 27.24
CA VAL A 136 24.04 10.17 28.27
C VAL A 136 23.76 8.66 28.24
N ASP A 137 24.03 7.96 29.35
CA ASP A 137 23.64 6.56 29.58
C ASP A 137 22.12 6.37 29.61
#